data_AF-A0A3M1Y055-F1
#
_entry.id   AF-A0A3M1Y055-F1
#
_cell.length_a   1.000
_cell.length_b   1.000
_cell.length_c   1.000
_cell.angle_alpha   90.00
_cell.angle_beta   90.00
_cell.angle_gamma   90.00
#
_symmetry.space_group_name_H-M   'P 1'
#
loop_
_entity.id
_entity.type
_entity.pdbx_description
1 polymer ?
#
loop_
_entity_poly.entity_id
_entity_poly.type
_entity_poly.pdbx_seq_one_letter_code
_entity_poly.pdbx_strand_id
1 'polypeptide(L)'
;MLNATTRTVFDVITDFLATEPSPQEIIDFYMPDDLQARLDELLDKNGEGEITFSEREELQEFLNADQMFSMLKTKMKLKLKRSADESE
;
A
#
# COMPACT_ATOMS: atom_id res chain seq x y z
N MET A 1 -10.93 26.06 8.18
CA MET A 1 -10.74 24.91 9.07
C MET A 1 -9.52 24.17 8.57
N LEU A 2 -8.45 24.11 9.36
CA LEU A 2 -7.26 23.35 9.02
C LEU A 2 -7.65 21.87 9.13
N ASN A 3 -8.01 21.24 8.02
CA ASN A 3 -8.21 19.79 8.00
C ASN A 3 -6.86 19.18 8.34
N ALA A 4 -6.76 18.58 9.52
CA ALA A 4 -5.64 17.71 9.86
C ALA A 4 -5.49 16.73 8.68
N THR A 5 -4.32 16.72 8.04
CA THR A 5 -4.05 15.85 6.90
C THR A 5 -4.23 14.41 7.36
N THR A 6 -5.36 13.79 7.02
CA THR A 6 -5.58 12.36 7.24
C THR A 6 -4.52 11.64 6.43
N ARG A 7 -3.63 10.90 7.11
CA ARG A 7 -2.57 10.12 6.47
C ARG A 7 -3.19 9.10 5.53
N THR A 8 -2.90 9.22 4.24
CA THR A 8 -3.42 8.32 3.21
C THR A 8 -2.53 7.10 3.02
N VAL A 9 -3.04 6.08 2.33
CA VAL A 9 -2.23 4.93 1.88
C VAL A 9 -1.04 5.37 1.01
N PHE A 10 -1.23 6.42 0.21
CA PHE A 10 -0.17 6.95 -0.64
C PHE A 10 0.91 7.63 0.19
N ASP A 11 0.56 8.44 1.20
CA ASP A 11 1.54 9.07 2.09
C ASP A 11 2.46 8.01 2.72
N VAL A 12 1.88 6.92 3.23
CA VAL A 12 2.65 5.81 3.81
C VAL A 12 3.60 5.18 2.82
N ILE A 13 3.12 4.87 1.61
CA ILE A 13 3.93 4.24 0.57
C ILE A 13 5.04 5.19 0.12
N THR A 14 4.74 6.46 -0.11
CA THR A 14 5.74 7.44 -0.57
C THR A 14 6.78 7.74 0.49
N ASP A 15 6.36 7.85 1.76
CA ASP A 15 7.28 8.03 2.88
C ASP A 15 8.23 6.84 3.01
N PHE A 16 7.69 5.62 2.90
CA PHE A 16 8.49 4.39 2.91
C PHE A 16 9.48 4.34 1.74
N LEU A 17 9.04 4.66 0.52
CA LEU A 17 9.92 4.64 -0.65
C LEU A 17 11.00 5.74 -0.58
N ALA A 18 10.69 6.88 0.06
CA ALA A 18 11.64 7.96 0.27
C ALA A 18 12.78 7.60 1.24
N THR A 19 12.66 6.53 2.03
CA THR A 19 13.77 6.02 2.86
C THR A 19 14.78 5.17 2.07
N GLU A 20 14.65 5.08 0.75
CA GLU A 20 15.46 4.24 -0.13
C GLU A 20 15.55 2.77 0.33
N PRO A 21 14.41 2.08 0.57
CA PRO A 21 14.40 0.74 1.11
C PRO A 21 15.05 -0.26 0.15
N SER A 22 15.70 -1.28 0.73
CA SER A 22 16.25 -2.39 -0.02
C SER A 22 15.14 -3.19 -0.73
N PRO A 23 15.47 -3.95 -1.79
CA PRO A 23 14.49 -4.82 -2.44
C PRO A 23 13.79 -5.80 -1.48
N GLN A 24 14.51 -6.27 -0.45
CA GLN A 24 13.95 -7.16 0.56
C GLN A 24 12.96 -6.43 1.48
N GLU A 25 13.31 -5.23 1.95
CA GLU A 25 12.39 -4.40 2.75
C GLU A 25 11.11 -4.05 1.98
N ILE A 26 11.20 -3.79 0.67
CA ILE A 26 10.01 -3.57 -0.18
C ILE A 26 9.14 -4.83 -0.25
N ILE A 27 9.74 -6.02 -0.35
CA ILE A 27 9.00 -7.30 -0.38
C ILE A 27 8.29 -7.54 0.94
N ASP A 28 8.98 -7.26 2.05
CA ASP A 28 8.53 -7.50 3.42
C ASP A 28 7.66 -6.35 3.97
N PHE A 29 7.48 -5.27 3.21
CA PHE A 29 6.63 -4.16 3.62
C PHE A 29 5.17 -4.61 3.79
N TYR A 30 4.58 -4.22 4.92
CA TYR A 30 3.17 -4.37 5.21
C TYR A 30 2.56 -3.01 5.54
N MET A 31 1.27 -2.87 5.24
CA MET A 31 0.53 -1.67 5.56
C MET A 31 0.45 -1.50 7.09
N PRO A 32 0.60 -0.28 7.64
CA PRO A 32 0.41 -0.01 9.06
C PRO A 32 -0.97 -0.47 9.57
N ASP A 33 -1.05 -0.90 10.83
CA ASP A 33 -2.27 -1.47 11.42
C ASP A 33 -3.47 -0.51 11.38
N ASP A 34 -3.23 0.80 11.52
CA ASP A 34 -4.27 1.83 11.44
C ASP A 34 -4.91 1.90 10.04
N LEU A 35 -4.09 1.77 8.99
CA LEU A 35 -4.57 1.75 7.62
C LEU A 35 -5.21 0.41 7.25
N GLN A 36 -4.71 -0.72 7.79
CA GLN A 36 -5.38 -2.02 7.63
C GLN A 36 -6.77 -2.01 8.26
N ALA A 37 -6.89 -1.52 9.50
CA ALA A 37 -8.18 -1.37 10.16
C ALA A 37 -9.13 -0.45 9.37
N ARG A 38 -8.62 0.65 8.81
CA ARG A 38 -9.42 1.53 7.96
C ARG A 38 -9.90 0.84 6.68
N LEU A 39 -9.05 0.06 6.04
CA LEU A 39 -9.42 -0.73 4.86
C LEU A 39 -10.51 -1.75 5.20
N ASP A 40 -10.38 -2.46 6.32
CA ASP A 40 -11.38 -3.44 6.78
C ASP A 40 -12.74 -2.76 7.03
N GLU A 41 -12.76 -1.61 7.71
CA GLU A 41 -13.99 -0.83 7.91
C GLU A 41 -14.65 -0.42 6.58
N LEU A 42 -13.86 0.00 5.60
CA LEU A 42 -14.36 0.40 4.28
C LEU A 42 -14.93 -0.80 3.51
N LEU A 43 -14.30 -1.97 3.61
CA LEU A 43 -14.78 -3.20 3.01
C LEU A 43 -16.09 -3.66 3.63
N ASP A 44 -16.20 -3.62 4.96
CA ASP A 44 -17.41 -3.97 5.69
C ASP A 44 -18.57 -3.06 5.28
N LYS A 45 -18.38 -1.74 5.33
CA LYS A 45 -19.39 -0.76 4.88
C LYS A 45 -19.78 -0.95 3.41
N ASN A 46 -18.83 -1.28 2.54
CA ASN A 46 -19.12 -1.54 1.13
C ASN A 46 -19.95 -2.82 0.96
N GLY A 47 -19.68 -3.85 1.75
CA GLY A 47 -20.44 -5.10 1.77
C GLY A 47 -21.87 -4.94 2.28
N GLU A 48 -22.07 -4.07 3.28
CA GLU A 48 -23.38 -3.74 3.87
C GLU A 48 -24.17 -2.71 3.06
N GLY A 49 -23.55 -2.07 2.06
CA GLY A 49 -24.16 -1.01 1.25
C GLY A 49 -24.26 0.34 1.97
N GLU A 50 -23.56 0.50 3.08
CA GLU A 50 -23.53 1.71 3.92
C GLU A 50 -22.40 2.67 3.54
N ILE A 51 -21.53 2.28 2.60
CA ILE A 51 -20.39 3.08 2.18
C ILE A 51 -20.84 4.38 1.48
N THR A 52 -20.28 5.50 1.95
CA THR A 52 -20.51 6.80 1.32
C THR A 52 -19.72 6.96 0.03
N PHE A 53 -20.04 8.00 -0.76
CA PHE A 53 -19.30 8.29 -1.99
C PHE A 53 -17.80 8.55 -1.72
N SER A 54 -17.47 9.37 -0.72
CA SER A 54 -16.09 9.67 -0.35
C SER A 54 -15.34 8.44 0.17
N GLU A 55 -16.01 7.59 0.95
CA GLU A 55 -15.41 6.33 1.43
C GLU A 55 -15.17 5.35 0.29
N ARG A 56 -16.02 5.36 -0.75
CA ARG A 56 -15.82 4.55 -1.96
C ARG A 56 -14.60 5.03 -2.74
N GLU A 57 -14.37 6.34 -2.83
CA GLU A 57 -13.16 6.90 -3.43
C GLU A 57 -11.92 6.48 -2.62
N GLU A 58 -11.98 6.60 -1.29
CA GLU A 58 -10.91 6.15 -0.38
C GLU A 58 -10.61 4.65 -0.55
N LEU A 59 -11.64 3.80 -0.60
CA LEU A 59 -11.48 2.37 -0.86
C LEU A 59 -10.81 2.11 -2.22
N GLN A 60 -11.17 2.87 -3.25
CA GLN A 60 -10.54 2.74 -4.56
C GLN A 60 -9.05 3.14 -4.52
N GLU A 61 -8.68 4.14 -3.73
CA GLU A 61 -7.28 4.51 -3.50
C GLU A 61 -6.48 3.38 -2.85
N PHE A 62 -7.03 2.73 -1.82
CA PHE A 62 -6.42 1.55 -1.21
C PHE A 62 -6.18 0.43 -2.22
N LEU A 63 -7.17 0.10 -3.05
CA LEU A 63 -7.07 -0.96 -4.05
C LEU A 63 -6.02 -0.62 -5.14
N ASN A 64 -5.99 0.63 -5.58
CA ASN A 64 -5.00 1.10 -6.55
C ASN A 64 -3.57 1.02 -5.99
N ALA A 65 -3.40 1.45 -4.74
CA ALA A 65 -2.13 1.40 -4.04
C ALA A 65 -1.65 -0.05 -3.85
N ASP A 66 -2.52 -0.96 -3.41
CA ASP A 66 -2.20 -2.38 -3.25
C ASP A 66 -1.78 -3.02 -4.58
N GLN A 67 -2.54 -2.80 -5.65
CA GLN A 67 -2.22 -3.34 -6.97
C GLN A 67 -0.84 -2.84 -7.46
N MET A 68 -0.57 -1.54 -7.34
CA MET A 68 0.71 -0.96 -7.71
C MET A 68 1.85 -1.57 -6.88
N PHE A 69 1.65 -1.67 -5.57
CA PHE A 69 2.68 -2.16 -4.65
C PHE A 69 2.96 -3.66 -4.85
N SER A 70 1.94 -4.46 -5.16
CA SER A 70 2.08 -5.88 -5.54
C SER A 70 2.96 -6.06 -6.80
N MET A 71 2.79 -5.20 -7.81
CA MET A 71 3.66 -5.17 -8.98
C MET A 71 5.10 -4.79 -8.62
N LEU A 72 5.28 -3.82 -7.72
CA LEU A 72 6.59 -3.42 -7.22
C LEU A 72 7.29 -4.58 -6.51
N LYS A 73 6.61 -5.27 -5.58
CA LYS A 73 7.13 -6.47 -4.91
C LYS A 73 7.57 -7.54 -5.91
N THR A 74 6.77 -7.77 -6.95
CA THR A 74 7.10 -8.74 -8.01
C THR A 74 8.39 -8.35 -8.74
N LYS A 75 8.55 -7.06 -9.10
CA LYS A 75 9.77 -6.55 -9.74
C LYS A 75 10.99 -6.67 -8.82
N MET A 76 10.84 -6.44 -7.51
CA MET A 76 11.93 -6.59 -6.54
C MET A 76 12.38 -8.04 -6.38
N LYS A 77 11.45 -9.01 -6.35
CA LYS A 77 11.77 -10.44 -6.34
C LYS A 77 12.59 -10.84 -7.58
N LEU A 78 12.19 -10.35 -8.75
CA LEU A 78 12.94 -10.60 -9.99
C LEU A 78 14.35 -9.99 -9.95
N LYS A 79 14.49 -8.78 -9.40
CA LYS A 79 15.79 -8.12 -9.21
C LYS A 79 16.72 -8.95 -8.32
N LEU A 80 16.23 -9.43 -7.19
CA LEU A 80 17.01 -10.26 -6.26
C LEU A 80 17.44 -11.59 -6.88
N LYS A 81 16.55 -12.24 -7.64
CA LYS A 81 16.89 -13.47 -8.36
C LYS A 81 18.03 -13.24 -9.36
N ARG A 82 17.96 -12.16 -10.16
CA ARG A 82 19.00 -11.85 -11.14
C ARG A 82 20.36 -11.57 -10.49
N SER A 83 20.39 -10.86 -9.36
CA SER A 83 21.65 -10.63 -8.65
C SER A 83 22.27 -11.90 -8.06
N ALA A 84 21.45 -12.90 -7.72
CA ALA A 84 21.94 -14.20 -7.25
C ALA A 84 22.56 -15.00 -8.41
N ASP A 85 21.89 -15.04 -9.57
CA ASP A 85 22.36 -15.75 -10.77
C ASP A 85 23.67 -15.14 -11.36
N GLU A 86 23.93 -13.85 -11.16
CA GLU A 86 25.15 -13.16 -11.61
C GLU A 86 26.36 -13.33 -10.67
N SER A 87 26.14 -13.91 -9.48
CA SER A 87 27.17 -14.09 -8.44
C SER A 87 27.76 -15.51 -8.40
N GLU A 88 27.33 -16.40 -9.31
CA GLU A 88 27.72 -17.82 -9.44
C GLU A 88 28.54 -18.04 -10.73
#